data_AF-A0A8J3N7E1-F1
#
_entry.id   AF-A0A8J3N7E1-F1
#
_cell.length_a   1.000
_cell.length_b   1.000
_cell.length_c   1.000
_cell.angle_alpha   90.00
_cell.angle_beta   90.00
_cell.angle_gamma   90.00
#
_symmetry.space_group_name_H-M   'P 1'
#
loop_
_entity.id
_entity.type
_entity.pdbx_description
1 polymer ?
#
loop_
_entity_poly.entity_id
_entity_poly.type
_entity_poly.pdbx_seq_one_letter_code
_entity_poly.pdbx_strand_id
1 'polypeptide(L)'
;MKQAGHLEALSDLVSSVDPGHAYVGIQAKQITWPCLLLNGQLVSDGDHLSILVIDSWVVGEVRQDQHGWYLLTPARVGIRLSAGLTARFEWEEEEEARES
;
A
#
# COMPACT_ATOMS: atom_id res chain seq x y z
N MET A 1 4.91 -45.15 -9.88
CA MET A 1 5.46 -44.49 -8.67
C MET A 1 5.55 -43.00 -8.95
N LYS A 2 5.21 -42.19 -7.94
CA LYS A 2 4.80 -40.77 -8.05
C LYS A 2 5.99 -39.82 -8.20
N GLN A 3 5.76 -38.78 -9.02
CA GLN A 3 6.18 -37.38 -8.89
C GLN A 3 7.62 -37.06 -8.44
N ALA A 4 8.42 -36.58 -9.39
CA ALA A 4 9.49 -35.61 -9.15
C ALA A 4 9.30 -34.48 -10.17
N GLY A 5 8.73 -33.36 -9.75
CA GLY A 5 8.44 -32.23 -10.62
C GLY A 5 7.77 -31.11 -9.84
N HIS A 6 8.55 -30.30 -9.12
CA HIS A 6 8.01 -29.09 -8.53
C HIS A 6 9.02 -28.00 -8.12
N LEU A 7 10.32 -28.06 -8.46
CA LEU A 7 11.28 -27.17 -7.78
C LEU A 7 12.34 -26.47 -8.63
N GLU A 8 12.15 -26.36 -9.96
CA GLU A 8 13.08 -25.56 -10.80
C GLU A 8 12.42 -24.45 -11.63
N ALA A 9 11.13 -24.16 -11.42
CA ALA A 9 10.39 -23.18 -12.25
C ALA A 9 10.13 -21.82 -11.59
N LEU A 10 10.82 -21.48 -10.48
CA LEU A 10 10.61 -20.18 -9.79
C LEU A 10 11.83 -19.25 -9.81
N SER A 11 12.97 -19.65 -10.39
CA SER A 11 14.20 -18.84 -10.39
C SER A 11 14.39 -17.95 -11.63
N ASP A 12 13.69 -18.22 -12.74
CA ASP A 12 13.95 -17.55 -14.02
C ASP A 12 12.99 -16.40 -14.35
N LEU A 13 12.05 -16.06 -13.47
CA LEU A 13 11.04 -15.00 -13.72
C LEU A 13 11.39 -13.64 -13.10
N VAL A 14 12.65 -13.40 -12.72
CA VAL A 14 13.11 -12.09 -12.17
C VAL A 14 14.32 -11.54 -12.94
N SER A 15 14.52 -11.97 -14.19
CA SER A 15 15.67 -11.53 -14.98
C SER A 15 15.24 -11.05 -16.36
N SER A 16 14.54 -9.92 -16.41
CA SER A 16 14.67 -8.90 -17.47
C SER A 16 13.53 -7.89 -17.33
N VAL A 17 13.76 -6.84 -16.55
CA VAL A 17 12.90 -5.66 -16.57
C VAL A 17 13.59 -4.65 -17.47
N ASP A 18 13.29 -4.73 -18.77
CA ASP A 18 13.47 -3.59 -19.66
C ASP A 18 12.22 -2.69 -19.53
N PRO A 19 12.35 -1.36 -19.35
CA PRO A 19 11.27 -0.48 -18.90
C PRO A 19 10.25 -0.11 -20.00
N GLY A 20 10.17 -0.88 -21.09
CA GLY A 20 9.34 -0.53 -22.25
C GLY A 20 8.66 -1.74 -22.88
N HIS A 21 7.38 -1.93 -22.54
CA HIS A 21 6.39 -2.73 -23.28
C HIS A 21 6.58 -4.26 -23.34
N ALA A 22 5.71 -4.98 -22.63
CA ALA A 22 4.67 -5.85 -23.19
C ALA A 22 4.42 -7.09 -22.30
N TYR A 23 3.27 -7.11 -21.62
CA TYR A 23 2.71 -8.34 -21.05
C TYR A 23 1.83 -9.02 -22.09
N VAL A 24 2.20 -10.23 -22.51
CA VAL A 24 1.28 -11.19 -23.14
C VAL A 24 1.35 -12.48 -22.33
N GLY A 25 0.26 -12.82 -21.64
CA GLY A 25 0.09 -14.14 -21.04
C GLY A 25 -0.68 -14.12 -19.73
N ILE A 26 -1.91 -14.65 -19.78
CA ILE A 26 -2.84 -14.92 -18.67
C ILE A 26 -3.46 -13.65 -18.07
N GLN A 27 -4.76 -13.43 -18.36
CA GLN A 27 -5.59 -12.41 -17.71
C GLN A 27 -5.81 -12.74 -16.22
N ALA A 28 -4.76 -12.64 -15.41
CA ALA A 28 -4.94 -11.98 -14.13
C ALA A 28 -5.07 -10.51 -14.51
N LYS A 29 -6.30 -9.96 -14.49
CA LYS A 29 -6.46 -8.52 -14.39
C LYS A 29 -5.80 -8.17 -13.06
N GLN A 30 -4.49 -7.93 -13.07
CA GLN A 30 -3.85 -7.18 -12.00
C GLN A 30 -4.62 -5.87 -12.01
N ILE A 31 -5.59 -5.77 -11.11
CA ILE A 31 -6.13 -4.50 -10.70
C ILE A 31 -4.99 -3.91 -9.87
N THR A 32 -3.97 -3.42 -10.55
CA THR A 32 -2.98 -2.54 -9.97
C THR A 32 -3.75 -1.29 -9.62
N TRP A 33 -4.28 -1.27 -8.40
CA TRP A 33 -4.85 -0.06 -7.86
C TRP A 33 -3.78 1.04 -7.91
N PRO A 34 -4.15 2.28 -8.23
CA PRO A 34 -3.17 3.36 -8.29
C PRO A 34 -2.52 3.50 -6.91
N CYS A 35 -1.20 3.36 -6.88
CA CYS A 35 -0.40 3.67 -5.69
C CYS A 35 -0.63 5.14 -5.32
N LEU A 36 -0.86 5.43 -4.04
CA LEU A 36 -0.95 6.80 -3.54
C LEU A 36 0.34 7.18 -2.82
N LEU A 37 0.86 8.35 -3.18
CA LEU A 37 1.99 8.97 -2.48
C LEU A 37 1.48 10.20 -1.72
N LEU A 38 1.74 10.27 -0.42
CA LEU A 38 1.51 11.45 0.40
C LEU A 38 2.86 11.94 0.92
N ASN A 39 3.18 13.21 0.70
CA ASN A 39 4.50 13.79 0.97
C ASN A 39 5.68 12.97 0.37
N GLY A 40 5.45 12.29 -0.77
CA GLY A 40 6.46 11.42 -1.40
C GLY A 40 6.63 10.04 -0.77
N GLN A 41 5.86 9.70 0.27
CA GLN A 41 5.84 8.37 0.90
C GLN A 41 4.66 7.55 0.41
N LEU A 42 4.88 6.25 0.19
CA LEU A 42 3.85 5.32 -0.24
C LEU A 42 2.85 5.08 0.89
N VAL A 43 1.58 5.21 0.56
CA VAL A 43 0.46 4.89 1.44
C VAL A 43 0.14 3.40 1.33
N SER A 44 0.03 2.74 2.48
CA SER A 44 -0.32 1.33 2.62
C SER A 44 -1.63 1.16 3.41
N ASP A 45 -2.37 0.07 3.15
CA ASP A 45 -3.57 -0.25 3.95
C ASP A 45 -3.15 -0.57 5.39
N GLY A 46 -3.83 0.05 6.36
CA GLY A 46 -3.51 -0.06 7.79
C GLY A 46 -2.55 1.01 8.32
N ASP A 47 -1.97 1.86 7.46
CA ASP A 47 -1.14 2.97 7.94
C ASP A 47 -1.94 3.90 8.85
N HIS A 48 -1.36 4.27 10.00
CA HIS A 48 -1.91 5.33 10.83
C HIS A 48 -1.27 6.65 10.45
N LEU A 49 -2.09 7.61 10.04
CA LEU A 49 -1.61 8.93 9.65
C LEU A 49 -2.60 10.03 10.00
N SER A 50 -2.05 11.24 10.05
CA SER A 50 -2.82 12.47 10.14
C SER A 50 -2.79 13.21 8.82
N ILE A 51 -3.92 13.70 8.33
CA ILE A 51 -3.98 14.63 7.17
C ILE A 51 -4.35 16.04 7.63
N LEU A 52 -3.84 17.06 6.94
CA LEU A 52 -4.23 18.44 7.17
C LEU A 52 -5.51 18.75 6.38
N VAL A 53 -6.58 19.10 7.09
CA VAL A 53 -7.84 19.59 6.50
C VAL A 53 -8.09 21.00 7.01
N ILE A 54 -8.06 21.96 6.08
CA ILE A 54 -8.13 23.40 6.38
C ILE A 54 -6.98 23.80 7.32
N ASP A 55 -7.20 23.83 8.64
CA ASP A 55 -6.22 24.20 9.66
C ASP A 55 -6.18 23.17 10.81
N SER A 56 -6.66 21.95 10.57
CA SER A 56 -6.74 20.90 11.60
C SER A 56 -6.19 19.58 11.10
N TRP A 57 -5.45 18.89 11.96
CA TRP A 57 -4.97 17.54 11.72
C TRP A 57 -6.08 16.55 12.03
N VAL A 58 -6.42 15.72 11.05
CA VAL A 58 -7.39 14.64 11.20
C VAL A 58 -6.65 13.32 11.18
N VAL A 59 -6.67 12.63 12.31
CA VAL A 59 -6.06 11.31 12.50
C VAL A 59 -6.99 10.22 11.97
N GLY A 60 -6.43 9.19 11.37
CA GLY A 60 -7.15 7.96 11.09
C GLY A 60 -6.27 6.85 10.56
N GLU A 61 -6.93 5.74 10.26
CA GLU A 61 -6.31 4.58 9.65
C GLU A 61 -6.58 4.61 8.14
N VAL A 62 -5.54 4.42 7.34
CA VAL A 62 -5.65 4.31 5.90
C VAL A 62 -6.34 3.01 5.56
N ARG A 63 -7.33 3.11 4.68
CA ARG A 63 -8.03 1.96 4.13
C ARG A 63 -8.22 2.10 2.63
N GLN A 64 -8.49 0.99 1.98
CA GLN A 64 -8.80 0.95 0.56
C GLN A 64 -10.15 0.29 0.27
N ASP A 65 -10.89 0.85 -0.69
CA ASP A 65 -12.10 0.24 -1.24
C ASP A 65 -12.13 0.34 -2.78
N GLN A 66 -13.28 -0.02 -3.36
CA GLN A 66 -13.48 -0.01 -4.82
C GLN A 66 -13.32 1.37 -5.48
N HIS A 67 -13.31 2.45 -4.71
CA HIS A 67 -13.17 3.82 -5.19
C HIS A 67 -11.79 4.43 -4.88
N GLY A 68 -10.89 3.68 -4.24
CA GLY A 68 -9.51 4.07 -3.97
C GLY A 68 -9.19 4.19 -2.48
N TRP A 69 -8.21 5.04 -2.17
CA TRP A 69 -7.73 5.26 -0.80
C TRP A 69 -8.63 6.19 -0.01
N TYR A 70 -8.82 5.89 1.27
CA TYR A 70 -9.52 6.77 2.21
C TYR A 70 -8.92 6.66 3.60
N LEU A 71 -9.10 7.70 4.40
CA LEU A 71 -8.74 7.73 5.81
C LEU A 71 -10.00 7.45 6.63
N LEU A 72 -9.99 6.39 7.41
CA LEU A 72 -11.06 6.06 8.35
C LEU A 72 -10.75 6.68 9.71
N THR A 73 -11.55 7.67 10.09
CA THR A 73 -11.40 8.35 11.40
C THR A 73 -11.98 7.49 12.54
N PRO A 74 -11.60 7.75 13.81
CA PRO A 74 -12.20 7.08 14.98
C PRO A 74 -13.73 7.23 15.07
N ALA A 75 -14.27 8.31 14.52
CA ALA A 75 -15.70 8.56 14.41
C ALA A 75 -16.39 7.75 13.29
N ARG A 76 -15.68 6.83 12.64
CA ARG A 76 -16.12 6.01 11.51
C ARG A 76 -16.55 6.82 10.27
N VAL A 77 -15.95 8.00 10.10
CA VAL A 77 -16.10 8.82 8.90
C VAL A 77 -14.94 8.51 7.96
N GLY A 78 -15.24 8.16 6.71
CA GLY A 78 -14.26 7.95 5.65
C GLY A 78 -13.99 9.25 4.88
N ILE A 79 -12.73 9.65 4.79
CA ILE A 79 -12.28 10.84 4.05
C ILE A 79 -11.48 10.37 2.84
N ARG A 80 -11.86 10.79 1.61
CA ARG A 80 -11.12 10.40 0.42
C ARG A 80 -9.72 10.99 0.41
N LEU A 81 -8.74 10.12 0.19
CA LEU A 81 -7.35 10.52 0.03
C LEU A 81 -7.05 10.70 -1.46
N SER A 82 -6.30 11.75 -1.74
CA SER A 82 -5.80 12.06 -3.08
C SER A 82 -4.41 12.66 -2.98
N ALA A 83 -3.66 12.63 -4.08
CA ALA A 83 -2.32 13.20 -4.12
C ALA A 83 -2.36 14.71 -3.81
N GLY A 84 -1.30 15.21 -3.17
CA GLY A 84 -1.16 16.62 -2.82
C GLY A 84 -1.72 16.99 -1.43
N LEU A 85 -2.37 16.06 -0.72
CA LEU A 85 -2.68 16.25 0.69
C LEU A 85 -1.41 16.25 1.52
N THR A 86 -1.34 17.16 2.50
CA THR A 86 -0.29 17.13 3.51
C THR A 86 -0.62 16.08 4.55
N ALA A 87 0.28 15.11 4.74
CA ALA A 87 0.14 14.04 5.71
C ALA A 87 1.26 14.03 6.76
N ARG A 88 1.04 13.35 7.89
CA ARG A 88 2.06 12.96 8.87
C ARG A 88 1.84 11.48 9.17
N PHE A 89 2.85 10.66 8.89
CA PHE A 89 2.82 9.23 9.19
C PHE A 89 3.16 9.04 10.66
N GLU A 90 2.32 8.29 11.36
CA GLU A 90 2.58 7.87 12.73
C GLU A 90 3.32 6.54 12.63
N TRP A 91 4.62 6.57 12.88
CA TRP A 91 5.40 5.35 13.01
C TRP A 91 5.04 4.71 14.36
N GLU A 92 4.51 3.49 14.34
CA GLU A 92 4.57 2.66 15.53
C GLU A 92 6.04 2.30 15.74
N GLU A 93 6.73 3.00 16.66
CA GLU A 93 7.89 2.41 17.32
C GLU A 93 7.36 1.17 18.03
N GLU A 94 7.57 -0.01 17.44
CA GLU A 94 7.44 -1.28 18.15
C GLU A 94 8.24 -1.18 19.46
N GLU A 95 7.59 -1.51 20.57
CA GLU A 95 8.13 -1.53 21.94
C GLU A 95 9.45 -2.34 22.04
N GLU A 96 10.60 -1.77 21.70
CA GLU A 96 11.92 -2.30 22.12
C GLU A 96 12.36 -1.60 23.42
N ALA A 97 11.49 -1.60 24.43
CA ALA A 97 11.80 -1.06 25.76
C ALA A 97 11.25 -1.92 26.90
N ARG A 98 11.01 -3.21 26.64
CA ARG A 98 10.48 -4.14 27.65
C ARG A 98 11.39 -5.33 27.99
N GLU A 99 12.63 -5.32 27.53
CA GLU A 99 13.67 -6.27 27.99
C GLU A 99 15.04 -5.57 28.09
N SER A 100 15.30 -4.88 29.21
CA SER A 100 16.66 -4.63 29.74
C SER A 100 16.62 -4.34 31.23
#